data_AF-X1SAS9-F1
#
_entry.id   AF-X1SAS9-F1
#
_cell.length_a   1.000
_cell.length_b   1.000
_cell.length_c   1.000
_cell.angle_alpha   90.00
_cell.angle_beta   90.00
_cell.angle_gamma   90.00
#
_symmetry.space_group_name_H-M   'P 1'
#
loop_
_entity.id
_entity.type
_entity.pdbx_description
1 polymer ?
#
loop_
_entity_poly.entity_id
_entity_poly.type
_entity_poly.pdbx_seq_one_letter_code
_entity_poly.pdbx_strand_id
1 'polypeptide(L)' 'MTYELRVVPHSMLLGNQMAEFWRDGVFVAGIYPHEDGIQIVSKYMDGVKQVPGYPPTVVVHLSERE' A
#
# COMPACT_ATOMS: atom_id res chain seq x y z
N MET A 1 -4.05 -9.39 20.52
CA MET A 1 -4.09 -9.01 19.10
C MET A 1 -3.82 -7.52 19.04
N THR A 2 -2.68 -7.14 18.49
CA THR A 2 -2.20 -5.76 18.48
C THR A 2 -2.18 -5.25 17.05
N TYR A 3 -2.67 -4.03 16.86
CA TYR A 3 -2.66 -3.33 15.59
C TYR A 3 -1.78 -2.09 15.69
N GLU A 4 -1.07 -1.78 14.62
CA GLU A 4 -0.20 -0.62 14.57
C GLU A 4 -0.26 0.02 13.17
N LEU A 5 -0.26 1.36 13.17
CA LEU A 5 -0.14 2.18 11.97
C LEU A 5 1.19 2.91 12.03
N ARG A 6 1.98 2.80 10.97
CA ARG A 6 3.28 3.47 10.84
C ARG A 6 3.29 4.35 9.61
N VAL A 7 3.99 5.48 9.67
CA VAL A 7 4.34 6.26 8.48
C VAL A 7 5.85 6.18 8.33
N VAL A 8 6.30 5.56 7.23
CA VAL A 8 7.71 5.29 6.97
C VAL A 8 8.10 5.81 5.58
N PRO A 9 9.38 6.11 5.33
CA PRO A 9 9.88 6.33 3.97
C PRO A 9 9.63 5.08 3.11
N HIS A 10 9.18 5.27 1.88
CA HIS A 10 8.97 4.17 0.95
C HIS A 10 10.33 3.63 0.47
N SER A 11 10.59 2.35 0.69
CA SER A 11 11.91 1.73 0.44
C SER A 11 12.32 1.72 -1.04
N MET A 12 11.36 1.58 -1.95
CA MET A 12 11.61 1.54 -3.40
C MET A 12 11.32 2.85 -4.15
N LEU A 13 10.48 3.72 -3.60
CA LEU A 13 10.05 4.98 -4.22
C LEU A 13 10.69 6.10 -3.43
N LEU A 14 11.94 6.40 -3.77
CA LEU A 14 12.74 7.37 -3.04
C LEU A 14 12.02 8.73 -3.00
N GLY A 15 11.94 9.32 -1.81
CA GLY A 15 11.25 10.59 -1.58
C GLY A 15 9.75 10.44 -1.24
N ASN A 16 9.16 9.26 -1.46
CA ASN A 16 7.77 9.02 -1.08
C ASN A 16 7.66 8.47 0.36
N GLN A 17 6.52 8.71 0.99
CA GLN A 17 6.14 8.07 2.24
C GLN A 17 5.12 6.96 1.99
N MET A 18 5.05 6.00 2.91
CA MET A 18 4.06 4.94 2.95
C MET A 18 3.43 4.86 4.34
N ALA A 19 2.10 4.78 4.39
CA ALA A 19 1.38 4.37 5.58
C ALA A 19 1.28 2.85 5.60
N GLU A 20 1.76 2.22 6.67
CA GLU A 20 1.75 0.77 6.85
C GLU A 20 0.77 0.36 7.93
N PHE A 21 0.06 -0.74 7.69
CA PHE A 21 -0.76 -1.42 8.66
C PHE A 21 -0.11 -2.75 9.08
N TRP A 22 0.10 -2.90 10.39
CA TRP A 22 0.72 -4.05 11.01
C TRP A 22 -0.25 -4.73 11.97
N ARG A 23 -0.23 -6.06 11.99
CA ARG A 23 -0.99 -6.89 12.93
C ARG A 23 -0.04 -7.87 13.61
N ASP A 24 0.01 -7.85 14.93
CA ASP A 24 0.84 -8.75 15.75
C ASP A 24 2.32 -8.78 15.28
N GLY A 25 2.86 -7.60 14.90
CA GLY A 25 4.23 -7.43 14.42
C GLY A 25 4.46 -7.82 12.95
N VAL A 26 3.42 -8.24 12.23
CA VAL A 26 3.49 -8.66 10.82
C VAL A 26 2.92 -7.56 9.91
N PHE A 27 3.65 -7.19 8.85
CA PHE A 27 3.16 -6.29 7.81
C PHE A 27 1.97 -6.92 7.09
N VAL A 28 0.85 -6.19 7.06
CA VAL A 28 -0.41 -6.62 6.44
C VAL A 28 -0.68 -5.86 5.16
N ALA A 29 -0.62 -4.52 5.21
CA ALA A 29 -0.96 -3.66 4.09
C ALA A 29 -0.16 -2.35 4.10
N GLY A 30 -0.05 -1.73 2.93
CA GLY A 30 0.59 -0.43 2.74
C GLY A 30 -0.21 0.47 1.81
N ILE A 31 -0.14 1.78 2.02
CA ILE A 31 -0.78 2.80 1.19
C ILE A 31 0.24 3.90 0.88
N TYR A 32 0.40 4.24 -0.39
CA TYR A 32 1.35 5.26 -0.83
C TYR A 32 0.91 5.96 -2.12
N PRO A 33 1.48 7.14 -2.45
CA PRO A 33 1.16 7.85 -3.69
C PRO A 33 1.54 7.05 -4.94
N HIS A 34 0.66 7.06 -5.94
CA HIS A 34 0.85 6.49 -7.28
C HIS A 34 0.69 7.59 -8.33
N GLU A 35 1.27 7.43 -9.52
CA GLU A 35 1.17 8.42 -10.60
C GLU A 35 -0.30 8.77 -10.94
N ASP A 36 -1.17 7.76 -10.97
CA ASP A 36 -2.60 7.92 -11.25
C ASP A 36 -3.48 8.10 -10.00
N GLY A 37 -2.91 8.24 -8.80
CA GLY A 37 -3.68 8.38 -7.56
C GLY A 37 -3.04 7.75 -6.34
N ILE A 38 -3.68 6.72 -5.76
CA ILE A 38 -3.21 6.06 -4.54
C ILE A 38 -3.06 4.56 -4.80
N GLN A 39 -1.91 4.00 -4.42
CA GLN A 39 -1.69 2.56 -4.46
C GLN A 39 -1.90 1.95 -3.09
N ILE A 40 -2.68 0.86 -3.05
CA ILE A 40 -2.92 0.04 -1.86
C ILE A 40 -2.36 -1.35 -2.13
N VAL A 41 -1.45 -1.81 -1.28
CA VAL A 41 -0.82 -3.14 -1.38
C VAL A 41 -1.18 -3.98 -0.16
N SER A 42 -1.42 -5.27 -0.34
CA SER A 42 -1.56 -6.21 0.77
C SER A 42 -1.30 -7.63 0.31
N LYS A 43 -0.52 -8.38 1.08
CA LYS A 43 -0.29 -9.81 0.82
C LYS A 43 -1.52 -10.69 1.04
N TYR A 44 -2.58 -10.13 1.63
CA TYR A 44 -3.85 -10.79 1.91
C TYR A 44 -4.99 -10.29 1.00
N MET A 45 -4.70 -9.42 0.04
CA MET A 45 -5.71 -8.92 -0.88
C MET A 45 -6.06 -10.00 -1.90
N ASP A 46 -7.35 -10.26 -2.04
CA ASP A 46 -7.93 -11.23 -2.96
C ASP A 46 -8.74 -10.51 -4.05
N GLY A 47 -9.01 -11.20 -5.17
CA GLY A 47 -9.81 -10.66 -6.28
C GLY A 47 -9.08 -9.63 -7.15
N VAL A 48 -7.77 -9.43 -6.95
CA VAL A 48 -6.95 -8.52 -7.75
C VAL A 48 -5.93 -9.28 -8.60
N LYS A 49 -5.53 -8.68 -9.72
CA LYS A 49 -4.53 -9.24 -10.61
C LYS A 49 -3.16 -9.24 -9.91
N GLN A 50 -2.54 -10.41 -9.82
CA GLN A 50 -1.19 -10.53 -9.25
C GLN A 50 -0.14 -10.43 -10.36
N VAL A 51 0.89 -9.64 -10.10
CA VAL A 51 2.09 -9.57 -10.95
C VAL A 51 3.20 -10.35 -10.24
N PRO A 52 3.86 -11.32 -10.90
CA PRO A 52 4.95 -12.06 -10.28
C PRO A 52 6.02 -11.12 -9.71
N GLY A 53 6.42 -11.34 -8.45
CA GLY A 53 7.42 -10.54 -7.77
C GLY A 53 6.89 -9.30 -7.02
N TYR A 54 5.60 -8.98 -7.14
CA TYR A 54 4.98 -7.86 -6.42
C TYR A 54 3.81 -8.34 -5.53
N PRO A 55 3.59 -7.71 -4.36
CA PRO A 55 2.39 -7.99 -3.59
C PRO A 55 1.14 -7.62 -4.39
N PRO A 56 0.02 -8.32 -4.17
CA PRO A 56 -1.27 -7.94 -4.72
C PRO A 56 -1.59 -6.47 -4.40
N THR A 57 -2.11 -5.75 -5.39
CA THR A 57 -2.25 -4.30 -5.34
C THR A 57 -3.50 -3.83 -6.08
N VAL A 58 -4.05 -2.70 -5.63
CA VAL A 58 -5.07 -1.93 -6.34
C VAL A 58 -4.64 -0.46 -6.42
N VAL A 59 -4.93 0.17 -7.55
CA VAL A 59 -4.75 1.61 -7.73
C VAL A 59 -6.13 2.26 -7.64
N VAL A 60 -6.28 3.20 -6.72
CA VAL A 60 -7.45 4.06 -6.62
C VAL A 60 -7.15 5.31 -7.46
N HIS A 61 -7.82 5.41 -8.61
CA HIS A 61 -7.74 6.60 -9.44
C HIS A 61 -8.47 7.75 -8.76
N LEU A 62 -7.78 8.88 -8.61
CA LEU A 62 -8.39 10.10 -8.10
C LEU A 62 -8.98 10.87 -9.29
N SER A 63 -10.24 11.28 -9.21
CA SER A 63 -10.78 12.24 -10.17
C SER A 63 -10.05 13.58 -10.02
N GLU A 64 -10.05 14.37 -11.09
CA GLU A 64 -9.71 15.79 -10.95
C GLU A 64 -10.60 16.37 -9.83
N ARG A 65 -9.99 17.16 -8.95
CA ARG A 65 -10.66 17.73 -7.77
C ARG A 65 -11.92 18.47 -8.23
N GLU A 66 -13.05 18.23 -7.56
CA GLU A 66 -14.20 19.15 -7.61
C GLU A 66 -13.80 20.56 -7.14
#